data_AF-A0A922MUN5-F1
#
_entry.id   AF-A0A922MUN5-F1
#
_cell.length_a   1.000
_cell.length_b   1.000
_cell.length_c   1.000
_cell.angle_alpha   90.00
_cell.angle_beta   90.00
_cell.angle_gamma   90.00
#
_symmetry.space_group_name_H-M   'P 1'
#
loop_
_entity.id
_entity.type
_entity.pdbx_description
1 polymer ?
#
loop_
_entity_poly.entity_id
_entity_poly.type
_entity_poly.pdbx_seq_one_letter_code
_entity_poly.pdbx_strand_id
1 'polypeptide(L)'
;MGKPGGRVTRGLVDGVGYLANSLFGVLDERFATQYKKDIETLHNNRDHLLNLIKSQTSIIEAHNNILKRNEEAMNSQFNLLEQHLNATENYLKKLNEAVQQDEALNYFNIMALTSSTILSKLRHIQQMLLDTAINIHHGHVDTRLLPQNQLFQELNIISGQLPQQLSLPVDNIQNQLADIYKLLEVKSRLFDKYFIIEITLPLTGDTPFTIYKTIPIPMIKNNNQSITMKTNSEYVAVNVRKETYMQLTNSDLEHCIKIEPRTYVCSLNKPTRNMRNHQIPCEIGAITNITLSKCIYTSESCNNKWITLQKPNTWLYVCCTDCQLQIICEGRMTTKAIRSTGILEAKKDA
;
A
#
# COMPACT_ATOMS: atom_id res chain seq x y z
N MET A 1 20.25 2.13 53.71
CA MET A 1 21.07 1.31 52.77
C MET A 1 20.68 -0.14 52.98
N GLY A 2 20.17 -0.95 52.05
CA GLY A 2 19.66 -0.80 50.69
C GLY A 2 18.99 -2.17 50.42
N LYS A 3 17.71 -2.17 49.99
CA LYS A 3 16.96 -3.41 49.73
C LYS A 3 17.51 -4.13 48.48
N PRO A 4 17.68 -5.46 48.46
CA PRO A 4 17.96 -6.18 47.23
C PRO A 4 16.67 -6.35 46.41
N GLY A 5 16.75 -5.99 45.13
CA GLY A 5 15.65 -6.02 44.18
C GLY A 5 15.21 -7.43 43.79
N GLY A 6 13.90 -7.59 43.65
CA GLY A 6 13.28 -8.78 43.07
C GLY A 6 13.65 -8.94 41.59
N ARG A 7 14.12 -10.14 41.25
CA ARG A 7 14.52 -10.55 39.90
C ARG A 7 13.27 -10.90 39.08
N VAL A 8 12.95 -10.09 38.08
CA VAL A 8 11.89 -10.42 37.10
C VAL A 8 12.42 -11.49 36.14
N THR A 9 11.74 -12.63 36.10
CA THR A 9 12.01 -13.73 35.18
C THR A 9 11.60 -13.32 33.76
N ARG A 10 12.57 -13.31 32.83
CA ARG A 10 12.33 -13.08 31.40
C ARG A 10 11.70 -14.35 30.80
N GLY A 11 10.37 -14.35 30.73
CA GLY A 11 9.58 -15.37 30.04
C GLY A 11 9.72 -15.27 28.52
N LEU A 12 9.78 -16.44 27.88
CA LEU A 12 10.00 -16.70 26.46
C LEU A 12 8.77 -16.36 25.58
N VAL A 13 8.14 -15.17 25.78
CA VAL A 13 6.82 -14.83 25.20
C VAL A 13 6.83 -13.57 24.32
N ASP A 14 7.99 -12.98 24.02
CA ASP A 14 8.05 -11.77 23.15
C ASP A 14 8.19 -12.10 21.64
N GLY A 15 8.42 -13.37 21.28
CA GLY A 15 8.65 -13.77 19.88
C GLY A 15 7.39 -14.14 19.09
N VAL A 16 6.35 -14.66 19.76
CA VAL A 16 5.11 -15.11 19.10
C VAL A 16 4.13 -13.96 18.90
N GLY A 17 4.11 -12.98 19.81
CA GLY A 17 3.30 -11.77 19.67
C GLY A 17 3.69 -10.93 18.45
N TYR A 18 4.98 -10.82 18.14
CA TYR A 18 5.47 -10.02 17.02
C TYR A 18 5.05 -10.59 15.65
N LEU A 19 5.05 -11.92 15.51
CA LEU A 19 4.62 -12.60 14.28
C LEU A 19 3.11 -12.57 14.07
N ALA A 20 2.32 -12.63 15.16
CA ALA A 20 0.86 -12.49 15.08
C ALA A 20 0.44 -11.05 14.72
N ASN A 21 1.15 -10.03 15.21
CA ASN A 21 0.82 -8.62 14.95
C ASN A 21 0.91 -8.25 13.46
N SER A 22 1.83 -8.86 12.71
CA SER A 22 1.97 -8.64 11.26
C SER A 22 0.91 -9.36 10.43
N LEU A 23 0.35 -10.48 10.93
CA LEU A 23 -0.62 -11.30 10.19
C LEU A 23 -2.08 -10.89 10.42
N PHE A 24 -2.37 -10.22 11.54
CA PHE A 24 -3.76 -9.95 11.98
C PHE A 24 -4.09 -8.46 12.15
N GLY A 25 -3.21 -7.54 11.73
CA GLY A 25 -3.49 -6.09 11.79
C GLY A 25 -3.65 -5.52 13.20
N VAL A 26 -3.09 -6.19 14.22
CA VAL A 26 -3.20 -5.80 15.63
C VAL A 26 -2.09 -4.80 15.97
N LEU A 27 -2.49 -3.63 16.50
CA LEU A 27 -1.57 -2.58 16.94
C LEU A 27 -0.73 -3.04 18.15
N ASP A 28 0.59 -2.85 18.07
CA ASP A 28 1.54 -3.18 19.15
C ASP A 28 1.18 -2.46 20.46
N GLU A 29 1.23 -3.17 21.58
CA GLU A 29 0.80 -2.68 22.90
C GLU A 29 1.61 -1.47 23.39
N ARG A 30 2.91 -1.40 23.11
CA ARG A 30 3.76 -0.28 23.53
C ARG A 30 3.41 0.97 22.73
N PHE A 31 3.23 0.81 21.41
CA PHE A 31 2.79 1.89 20.53
C PHE A 31 1.39 2.38 20.93
N ALA A 32 0.45 1.47 21.14
CA ALA A 32 -0.92 1.81 21.46
C ALA A 32 -1.06 2.55 22.80
N THR A 33 -0.23 2.17 23.80
CA THR A 33 -0.17 2.87 25.10
C THR A 33 0.44 4.27 24.98
N GLN A 34 1.48 4.42 24.15
CA GLN A 34 2.10 5.72 23.88
C GLN A 34 1.11 6.67 23.20
N TYR A 35 0.37 6.20 22.18
CA TYR A 35 -0.65 7.01 21.50
C TYR A 35 -1.81 7.42 22.40
N LYS A 36 -2.29 6.54 23.28
CA LYS A 36 -3.30 6.89 24.27
C LYS A 36 -2.83 8.07 25.13
N LYS A 37 -1.57 8.02 25.60
CA LYS A 37 -0.96 9.09 26.38
C LYS A 37 -0.81 10.37 25.56
N ASP A 38 -0.43 10.27 24.30
CA ASP A 38 -0.28 11.42 23.41
C ASP A 38 -1.62 12.11 23.12
N ILE A 39 -2.70 11.35 22.91
CA ILE A 39 -4.08 11.86 22.76
C ILE A 39 -4.54 12.57 24.05
N GLU A 40 -4.33 11.94 25.21
CA GLU A 40 -4.66 12.54 26.52
C GLU A 40 -3.84 13.81 26.81
N THR A 41 -2.60 13.89 26.29
CA THR A 41 -1.72 15.05 26.46
C THR A 41 -2.05 16.18 25.48
N LEU A 42 -2.43 15.88 24.24
CA LEU A 42 -2.86 16.86 23.24
C LEU A 42 -4.12 17.63 23.64
N HIS A 43 -5.05 16.95 24.30
CA HIS A 43 -6.25 17.60 24.85
C HIS A 43 -5.89 18.73 25.84
N ASN A 44 -4.73 18.63 26.48
CA ASN A 44 -4.28 19.53 27.53
C ASN A 44 -3.13 20.48 27.12
N ASN A 45 -2.44 20.24 25.99
CA ASN A 45 -1.25 21.02 25.63
C ASN A 45 -0.95 21.04 24.12
N ARG A 46 -1.02 22.23 23.49
CA ARG A 46 -0.79 22.43 22.04
C ARG A 46 0.66 22.27 21.60
N ASP A 47 1.63 22.47 22.49
CA ASP A 47 3.07 22.35 22.14
C ASP A 47 3.51 20.89 21.88
N HIS A 48 2.76 19.91 22.41
CA HIS A 48 3.01 18.48 22.16
C HIS A 48 2.75 18.09 20.70
N LEU A 49 1.86 18.81 20.03
CA LEU A 49 1.52 18.62 18.61
C LEU A 49 2.74 18.89 17.71
N LEU A 50 3.57 19.89 18.06
CA LEU A 50 4.81 20.18 17.34
C LEU A 50 5.85 19.06 17.48
N ASN A 51 5.85 18.32 18.59
CA ASN A 51 6.77 17.20 18.80
C ASN A 51 6.32 15.93 18.05
N LEU A 52 5.01 15.67 17.98
CA LEU A 52 4.44 14.56 17.20
C LEU A 52 4.60 14.77 15.69
N ILE A 53 4.40 16.01 15.23
CA ILE A 53 4.69 16.42 13.86
C ILE A 53 6.19 16.17 13.54
N LYS A 54 7.10 16.57 14.45
CA LYS A 54 8.55 16.30 14.30
C LYS A 54 8.90 14.80 14.27
N SER A 55 8.08 13.93 14.87
CA SER A 55 8.27 12.47 14.82
C SER A 55 7.58 11.80 13.63
N GLN A 56 7.15 12.58 12.61
CA GLN A 56 6.46 12.09 11.41
C GLN A 56 5.11 11.44 11.73
N THR A 57 4.45 11.88 12.81
CA THR A 57 3.19 11.35 13.27
C THR A 57 2.12 12.43 13.18
N SER A 58 1.17 12.28 12.24
CA SER A 58 -0.03 13.12 12.21
C SER A 58 -1.17 12.42 12.98
N ILE A 59 -1.84 13.17 13.85
CA ILE A 59 -2.99 12.67 14.60
C ILE A 59 -4.24 13.30 14.00
N ILE A 60 -5.07 12.44 13.43
CA ILE A 60 -6.34 12.81 12.82
C ILE A 60 -7.47 12.36 13.74
N GLU A 61 -8.22 13.31 14.28
CA GLU A 61 -9.43 13.00 15.04
C GLU A 61 -10.60 12.73 14.06
N ALA A 62 -10.96 11.45 13.89
CA ALA A 62 -12.04 11.03 13.00
C ALA A 62 -13.43 11.57 13.40
N HIS A 63 -13.57 12.11 14.62
CA HIS A 63 -14.79 12.83 15.05
C HIS A 63 -15.18 13.92 14.05
N ASN A 64 -14.21 14.61 13.43
CA ASN A 64 -14.48 15.71 12.50
C ASN A 64 -15.14 15.27 11.18
N ASN A 65 -14.92 14.05 10.69
CA ASN A 65 -15.41 13.64 9.36
C ASN A 65 -16.76 12.95 9.41
N ILE A 66 -16.91 12.00 10.34
CA ILE A 66 -18.07 11.11 10.39
C ILE A 66 -19.07 11.58 11.45
N LEU A 67 -18.59 11.92 12.64
CA LEU A 67 -19.47 12.27 13.75
C LEU A 67 -19.94 13.71 13.61
N LYS A 68 -19.07 14.70 13.38
CA LYS A 68 -19.44 16.12 13.32
C LYS A 68 -20.47 16.47 12.23
N ARG A 69 -20.30 15.93 11.01
CA ARG A 69 -21.30 16.12 9.92
C ARG A 69 -22.67 15.55 10.28
N ASN A 70 -22.68 14.39 10.94
CA ASN A 70 -23.92 13.76 11.38
C ASN A 70 -24.48 14.43 12.64
N GLU A 71 -23.63 14.96 13.51
CA GLU A 71 -23.93 15.62 14.77
C GLU A 71 -24.65 16.95 14.53
N GLU A 72 -24.19 17.80 13.63
CA GLU A 72 -24.89 19.05 13.28
C GLU A 72 -26.31 18.77 12.74
N ALA A 73 -26.42 17.80 11.84
CA ALA A 73 -27.70 17.40 11.26
C ALA A 73 -28.61 16.67 12.27
N MET A 74 -28.06 15.89 13.20
CA MET A 74 -28.80 15.26 14.29
C MET A 74 -29.25 16.30 15.32
N ASN A 75 -28.39 17.23 15.71
CA ASN A 75 -28.72 18.27 16.67
C ASN A 75 -29.85 19.16 16.15
N SER A 76 -29.82 19.53 14.86
CA SER A 76 -30.96 20.22 14.24
C SER A 76 -32.25 19.41 14.32
N GLN A 77 -32.18 18.09 14.09
CA GLN A 77 -33.35 17.20 14.16
C GLN A 77 -33.84 16.96 15.60
N PHE A 78 -32.94 16.90 16.58
CA PHE A 78 -33.29 16.83 18.00
C PHE A 78 -33.93 18.11 18.49
N ASN A 79 -33.41 19.27 18.08
CA ASN A 79 -34.02 20.57 18.41
C ASN A 79 -35.44 20.66 17.83
N LEU A 80 -35.65 20.19 16.59
CA LEU A 80 -36.97 20.12 15.97
C LEU A 80 -37.91 19.17 16.74
N LEU A 81 -37.40 17.99 17.13
CA LEU A 81 -38.13 17.02 17.94
C LEU A 81 -38.57 17.62 19.29
N GLU A 82 -37.66 18.32 19.98
CA GLU A 82 -37.93 18.98 21.25
C GLU A 82 -38.99 20.09 21.12
N GLN A 83 -38.91 20.91 20.07
CA GLN A 83 -39.92 21.92 19.76
C GLN A 83 -41.30 21.28 19.55
N HIS A 84 -41.38 20.20 18.77
CA HIS A 84 -42.63 19.50 18.52
C HIS A 84 -43.17 18.76 19.75
N LEU A 85 -42.30 18.20 20.60
CA LEU A 85 -42.67 17.61 21.88
C LEU A 85 -43.34 18.65 22.80
N ASN A 86 -42.68 19.80 22.97
CA ASN A 86 -43.19 20.89 23.80
C ASN A 86 -44.52 21.46 23.25
N ALA A 87 -44.63 21.59 21.93
CA ALA A 87 -45.88 22.00 21.29
C ALA A 87 -47.00 20.97 21.56
N THR A 88 -46.72 19.69 21.35
CA THR A 88 -47.68 18.59 21.57
C THR A 88 -48.15 18.56 23.03
N GLU A 89 -47.24 18.68 24.00
CA GLU A 89 -47.59 18.73 25.43
C GLU A 89 -48.49 19.93 25.75
N ASN A 90 -48.19 21.10 25.19
CA ASN A 90 -49.00 22.31 25.37
C ASN A 90 -50.40 22.18 24.74
N TYR A 91 -50.54 21.51 23.61
CA TYR A 91 -51.84 21.21 23.00
C TYR A 91 -52.62 20.18 23.81
N LEU A 92 -51.97 19.11 24.28
CA LEU A 92 -52.61 18.11 25.13
C LEU A 92 -53.14 18.71 26.43
N LYS A 93 -52.44 19.68 27.03
CA LYS A 93 -52.90 20.44 28.21
C LYS A 93 -54.10 21.34 27.94
N LYS A 94 -54.34 21.74 26.68
CA LYS A 94 -55.43 22.64 26.26
C LYS A 94 -56.65 21.92 25.70
N LEU A 95 -56.62 20.60 25.59
CA LEU A 95 -57.75 19.80 25.09
C LEU A 95 -58.97 19.90 26.02
N ASN A 96 -59.94 20.73 25.64
CA ASN A 96 -61.29 20.70 26.19
C ASN A 96 -62.38 20.47 25.13
N GLU A 97 -62.07 20.51 23.82
CA GLU A 97 -63.09 20.35 22.77
C GLU A 97 -62.52 19.63 21.54
N ALA A 98 -63.32 18.75 20.93
CA ALA A 98 -62.95 17.75 19.91
C ALA A 98 -62.37 18.29 18.58
N VAL A 99 -62.18 19.62 18.45
CA VAL A 99 -61.72 20.29 17.22
C VAL A 99 -60.17 20.41 17.16
N GLN A 100 -59.44 20.24 18.27
CA GLN A 100 -57.95 20.34 18.30
C GLN A 100 -57.19 19.01 18.10
N GLN A 101 -57.88 17.89 17.87
CA GLN A 101 -57.22 16.59 17.71
C GLN A 101 -56.38 16.48 16.43
N ASP A 102 -56.75 17.17 15.36
CA ASP A 102 -56.08 17.07 14.05
C ASP A 102 -54.66 17.69 14.05
N GLU A 103 -54.48 18.85 14.71
CA GLU A 103 -53.16 19.46 14.88
C GLU A 103 -52.23 18.62 15.76
N ALA A 104 -52.73 18.09 16.88
CA ALA A 104 -51.96 17.20 17.75
C ALA A 104 -51.52 15.92 17.02
N LEU A 105 -52.39 15.35 16.18
CA LEU A 105 -52.06 14.22 15.32
C LEU A 105 -51.00 14.58 14.26
N ASN A 106 -51.08 15.78 13.67
CA ASN A 106 -50.08 16.25 12.71
C ASN A 106 -48.69 16.42 13.37
N TYR A 107 -48.63 17.02 14.56
CA TYR A 107 -47.37 17.13 15.32
C TYR A 107 -46.81 15.77 15.72
N PHE A 108 -47.67 14.84 16.14
CA PHE A 108 -47.27 13.47 16.44
C PHE A 108 -46.70 12.76 15.21
N ASN A 109 -47.31 12.93 14.03
CA ASN A 109 -46.81 12.37 12.78
C ASN A 109 -45.43 12.95 12.40
N ILE A 110 -45.23 14.26 12.53
CA ILE A 110 -43.92 14.90 12.28
C ILE A 110 -42.88 14.39 13.28
N MET A 111 -43.25 14.22 14.56
CA MET A 111 -42.36 13.64 15.58
C MET A 111 -41.97 12.21 15.23
N ALA A 112 -42.91 11.37 14.81
CA ALA A 112 -42.67 9.98 14.40
C ALA A 112 -41.72 9.92 13.19
N LEU A 113 -41.94 10.77 12.18
CA LEU A 113 -41.07 10.89 11.02
C LEU A 113 -39.66 11.36 11.40
N THR A 114 -39.53 12.37 12.26
CA THR A 114 -38.25 12.88 12.74
C THR A 114 -37.49 11.81 13.54
N SER A 115 -38.19 11.09 14.41
CA SER A 115 -37.64 9.98 15.20
C SER A 115 -37.17 8.83 14.31
N SER A 116 -37.94 8.48 13.29
CA SER A 116 -37.54 7.46 12.31
C SER A 116 -36.29 7.86 11.54
N THR A 117 -36.15 9.15 11.23
CA THR A 117 -34.98 9.71 10.54
C THR A 117 -33.73 9.64 11.42
N ILE A 118 -33.85 10.01 12.69
CA ILE A 118 -32.77 9.90 13.68
C ILE A 118 -32.34 8.43 13.83
N LEU A 119 -33.29 7.52 14.02
CA LEU A 119 -33.01 6.09 14.15
C LEU A 119 -32.31 5.53 12.91
N SER A 120 -32.73 5.96 11.72
CA SER A 120 -32.09 5.58 10.46
C SER A 120 -30.65 6.09 10.39
N LYS A 121 -30.38 7.32 10.82
CA LYS A 121 -29.02 7.89 10.87
C LYS A 121 -28.13 7.16 11.88
N LEU A 122 -28.64 6.84 13.06
CA LEU A 122 -27.91 6.05 14.06
C LEU A 122 -27.55 4.66 13.53
N ARG A 123 -28.50 3.97 12.87
CA ARG A 123 -28.23 2.70 12.18
C ARG A 123 -27.16 2.83 11.10
N HIS A 124 -27.21 3.91 10.33
CA HIS A 124 -26.20 4.18 9.30
C HIS A 124 -24.80 4.38 9.90
N ILE A 125 -24.67 5.15 10.99
CA ILE A 125 -23.41 5.33 11.72
C ILE A 125 -22.89 3.98 12.23
N GLN A 126 -23.76 3.17 12.83
CA GLN A 126 -23.38 1.85 13.33
C GLN A 126 -22.86 0.95 12.20
N GLN A 127 -23.56 0.92 11.06
CA GLN A 127 -23.13 0.15 9.89
C GLN A 127 -21.78 0.65 9.35
N MET A 128 -21.58 1.97 9.27
CA MET A 128 -20.31 2.53 8.82
C MET A 128 -19.13 2.14 9.72
N LEU A 129 -19.32 2.17 11.05
CA LEU A 129 -18.30 1.75 12.00
C LEU A 129 -17.98 0.26 11.87
N LEU A 130 -19.00 -0.57 11.66
CA LEU A 130 -18.82 -2.01 11.44
C LEU A 130 -18.07 -2.28 10.14
N ASP A 131 -18.49 -1.67 9.04
CA ASP A 131 -17.82 -1.78 7.73
C ASP A 131 -16.36 -1.31 7.82
N THR A 132 -16.13 -0.20 8.53
CA THR A 132 -14.79 0.33 8.79
C THR A 132 -13.91 -0.69 9.51
N ALA A 133 -14.42 -1.31 10.59
CA ALA A 133 -13.69 -2.33 11.31
C ALA A 133 -13.39 -3.55 10.43
N ILE A 134 -14.33 -3.97 9.58
CA ILE A 134 -14.15 -5.04 8.60
C ILE A 134 -13.09 -4.67 7.56
N ASN A 135 -13.13 -3.45 7.03
CA ASN A 135 -12.14 -2.95 6.06
C ASN A 135 -10.74 -2.98 6.65
N ILE A 136 -10.57 -2.48 7.89
CA ILE A 136 -9.29 -2.49 8.58
C ILE A 136 -8.81 -3.91 8.86
N HIS A 137 -9.71 -4.83 9.22
CA HIS A 137 -9.36 -6.24 9.38
C HIS A 137 -8.82 -6.86 8.08
N HIS A 138 -9.29 -6.42 6.92
CA HIS A 138 -8.74 -6.81 5.61
C HIS A 138 -7.52 -5.99 5.17
N GLY A 139 -7.01 -5.08 6.02
CA GLY A 139 -5.86 -4.22 5.69
C GLY A 139 -6.20 -3.08 4.74
N HIS A 140 -7.46 -2.67 4.63
CA HIS A 140 -7.91 -1.59 3.77
C HIS A 140 -8.38 -0.37 4.57
N VAL A 141 -7.87 0.80 4.20
CA VAL A 141 -8.33 2.08 4.76
C VAL A 141 -9.73 2.38 4.24
N ASP A 142 -10.68 2.59 5.15
CA ASP A 142 -12.00 3.07 4.78
C ASP A 142 -11.92 4.54 4.32
N THR A 143 -12.23 4.80 3.04
CA THR A 143 -12.15 6.15 2.47
C THR A 143 -13.15 7.13 3.10
N ARG A 144 -14.13 6.65 3.87
CA ARG A 144 -15.06 7.49 4.63
C ARG A 144 -14.41 8.02 5.91
N LEU A 145 -13.43 7.29 6.48
CA LEU A 145 -12.64 7.76 7.61
C LEU A 145 -11.57 8.76 7.19
N LEU A 146 -10.86 8.44 6.10
CA LEU A 146 -9.80 9.27 5.54
C LEU A 146 -10.15 9.62 4.08
N PRO A 147 -10.99 10.66 3.87
CA PRO A 147 -11.37 11.11 2.53
C PRO A 147 -10.18 11.65 1.74
N GLN A 148 -10.31 11.65 0.42
CA GLN A 148 -9.26 12.05 -0.52
C GLN A 148 -8.68 13.45 -0.24
N ASN A 149 -9.54 14.43 0.04
CA ASN A 149 -9.13 15.80 0.32
C ASN A 149 -8.32 15.90 1.63
N GLN A 150 -8.66 15.10 2.63
CA GLN A 150 -7.94 15.07 3.88
C GLN A 150 -6.60 14.36 3.72
N LEU A 151 -6.58 13.18 3.08
CA LEU A 151 -5.33 12.49 2.77
C LEU A 151 -4.38 13.42 2.01
N PHE A 152 -4.88 14.13 1.00
CA PHE A 152 -4.08 15.11 0.25
C PHE A 152 -3.47 16.20 1.14
N GLN A 153 -4.25 16.77 2.06
CA GLN A 153 -3.76 17.79 3.00
C GLN A 153 -2.66 17.25 3.91
N GLU A 154 -2.88 16.06 4.49
CA GLU A 154 -1.92 15.40 5.37
C GLU A 154 -0.62 15.07 4.63
N LEU A 155 -0.72 14.56 3.41
CA LEU A 155 0.45 14.27 2.56
C LEU A 155 1.26 15.53 2.24
N ASN A 156 0.61 16.67 2.00
CA ASN A 156 1.33 17.93 1.79
C ASN A 156 2.08 18.36 3.05
N ILE A 157 1.47 18.23 4.23
CA ILE A 157 2.13 18.53 5.52
C ILE A 157 3.34 17.61 5.71
N ILE A 158 3.16 16.30 5.51
CA ILE A 158 4.23 15.31 5.60
C ILE A 158 5.37 15.65 4.64
N SER A 159 5.05 15.92 3.37
CA SER A 159 6.04 16.22 2.33
C SER A 159 6.92 17.43 2.67
N GLY A 160 6.38 18.45 3.34
CA GLY A 160 7.14 19.62 3.77
C GLY A 160 8.11 19.37 4.93
N GLN A 161 8.06 18.19 5.55
CA GLN A 161 8.82 17.85 6.76
C GLN A 161 9.73 16.64 6.57
N LEU A 162 9.69 16.01 5.40
CA LEU A 162 10.54 14.88 5.10
C LEU A 162 12.02 15.29 5.09
N PRO A 163 12.93 14.48 5.65
CA PRO A 163 14.36 14.69 5.49
C PRO A 163 14.74 14.54 4.02
N GLN A 164 15.83 15.20 3.59
CA GLN A 164 16.22 15.30 2.17
C GLN A 164 16.38 13.96 1.42
N GLN A 165 16.62 12.85 2.13
CA GLN A 165 16.87 11.52 1.56
C GLN A 165 15.60 10.66 1.46
N LEU A 166 14.46 11.15 1.97
CA LEU A 166 13.19 10.46 1.94
C LEU A 166 12.19 11.26 1.10
N SER A 167 11.35 10.53 0.39
CA SER A 167 10.30 11.06 -0.47
C SER A 167 9.03 10.24 -0.32
N LEU A 168 7.93 10.81 -0.77
CA LEU A 168 6.70 10.05 -0.94
C LEU A 168 6.86 9.11 -2.15
N PRO A 169 6.23 7.92 -2.12
CA PRO A 169 6.31 6.90 -3.17
C PRO A 169 5.58 7.26 -4.47
N VAL A 170 5.28 8.54 -4.68
CA VAL A 170 4.58 9.08 -5.86
C VAL A 170 5.18 10.42 -6.26
N ASP A 171 5.21 10.70 -7.56
CA ASP A 171 5.76 11.95 -8.08
C ASP A 171 4.75 13.10 -7.95
N ASN A 172 3.45 12.81 -8.17
CA ASN A 172 2.39 13.80 -8.10
C ASN A 172 1.20 13.29 -7.27
N ILE A 173 1.12 13.79 -6.03
CA ILE A 173 0.09 13.45 -5.06
C ILE A 173 -1.33 13.70 -5.61
N GLN A 174 -1.55 14.76 -6.39
CA GLN A 174 -2.90 15.11 -6.90
C GLN A 174 -3.42 14.06 -7.89
N ASN A 175 -2.54 13.58 -8.78
CA ASN A 175 -2.93 12.67 -9.84
C ASN A 175 -2.86 11.20 -9.42
N GLN A 176 -2.02 10.87 -8.44
CA GLN A 176 -1.73 9.50 -8.01
C GLN A 176 -2.31 9.17 -6.63
N LEU A 177 -3.32 9.91 -6.16
CA LEU A 177 -3.90 9.68 -4.84
C LEU A 177 -4.47 8.26 -4.66
N ALA A 178 -5.08 7.70 -5.71
CA ALA A 178 -5.59 6.33 -5.71
C ALA A 178 -4.48 5.28 -5.52
N ASP A 179 -3.29 5.57 -6.04
CA ASP A 179 -2.11 4.72 -5.90
C ASP A 179 -1.54 4.79 -4.49
N ILE A 180 -1.60 5.96 -3.84
CA ILE A 180 -1.22 6.12 -2.44
C ILE A 180 -2.11 5.28 -1.52
N TYR A 181 -3.43 5.23 -1.77
CA TYR A 181 -4.32 4.37 -0.98
C TYR A 181 -3.92 2.89 -1.02
N LYS A 182 -3.31 2.39 -2.11
CA LYS A 182 -2.80 1.01 -2.19
C LYS A 182 -1.56 0.76 -1.34
N LEU A 183 -0.85 1.83 -0.96
CA LEU A 183 0.36 1.79 -0.16
C LEU A 183 0.09 1.97 1.34
N LEU A 184 -1.11 2.42 1.70
CA LEU A 184 -1.47 2.60 3.09
C LEU A 184 -1.68 1.24 3.76
N GLU A 185 -0.90 1.00 4.80
CA GLU A 185 -1.16 -0.09 5.74
C GLU A 185 -2.01 0.45 6.89
N VAL A 186 -2.99 -0.34 7.33
CA VAL A 186 -3.88 0.05 8.41
C VAL A 186 -3.95 -1.00 9.50
N LYS A 187 -3.90 -0.53 10.75
CA LYS A 187 -4.06 -1.34 11.96
C LYS A 187 -5.05 -0.64 12.87
N SER A 188 -5.73 -1.39 13.72
CA SER A 188 -6.60 -0.78 14.73
C SER A 188 -6.51 -1.47 16.06
N ARG A 189 -6.90 -0.74 17.10
CA ARG A 189 -7.09 -1.27 18.44
C ARG A 189 -8.20 -0.55 19.15
N LEU A 190 -9.10 -1.34 19.73
CA LEU A 190 -10.11 -0.84 20.64
C LEU A 190 -9.54 -0.75 22.04
N PHE A 191 -9.73 0.41 22.65
CA PHE A 191 -9.54 0.69 24.06
C PHE A 191 -10.89 1.00 24.69
N ASP A 192 -10.98 0.96 26.02
CA ASP A 192 -12.22 1.20 26.77
C ASP A 192 -12.99 2.47 26.36
N LYS A 193 -12.29 3.51 25.88
CA LYS A 193 -12.88 4.79 25.46
C LYS A 193 -12.56 5.20 24.03
N TYR A 194 -11.63 4.55 23.36
CA TYR A 194 -11.09 5.01 22.07
C TYR A 194 -10.96 3.87 21.10
N PHE A 195 -11.40 4.09 19.87
CA PHE A 195 -11.03 3.23 18.74
C PHE A 195 -9.89 3.91 17.99
N ILE A 196 -8.67 3.40 18.16
CA ILE A 196 -7.46 3.97 17.56
C ILE A 196 -7.18 3.22 16.25
N ILE A 197 -6.98 3.98 15.19
CA ILE A 197 -6.62 3.49 13.87
C ILE A 197 -5.26 4.07 13.53
N GLU A 198 -4.28 3.20 13.31
CA GLU A 198 -2.96 3.57 12.82
C GLU A 198 -2.95 3.36 11.31
N ILE A 199 -2.62 4.41 10.57
CA ILE A 199 -2.43 4.36 9.12
C ILE A 199 -0.97 4.70 8.85
N THR A 200 -0.24 3.77 8.25
CA THR A 200 1.17 3.95 7.92
C THR A 200 1.36 4.00 6.42
N LEU A 201 2.13 4.99 5.96
CA LEU A 201 2.54 5.15 4.57
C LEU A 201 4.05 4.89 4.48
N PRO A 202 4.51 3.93 3.65
CA PRO A 202 5.93 3.74 3.44
C PRO A 202 6.53 4.94 2.72
N LEU A 203 7.68 5.40 3.20
CA LEU A 203 8.50 6.40 2.53
C LEU A 203 9.54 5.70 1.66
N THR A 204 9.88 6.33 0.54
CA THR A 204 10.90 5.83 -0.39
C THR A 204 12.18 6.63 -0.28
N GLY A 205 13.31 5.94 -0.43
CA GLY A 205 14.60 6.61 -0.58
C GLY A 205 14.64 7.46 -1.86
N ASP A 206 15.52 8.45 -1.88
CA ASP A 206 15.75 9.38 -2.99
C ASP A 206 16.30 8.74 -4.29
N THR A 207 16.74 7.49 -4.21
CA THR A 207 17.48 6.83 -5.28
C THR A 207 16.63 5.76 -5.94
N PRO A 208 16.02 6.03 -7.12
CA PRO A 208 15.29 5.03 -7.86
C PRO A 208 16.24 4.00 -8.49
N PHE A 209 15.74 2.76 -8.60
CA PHE A 209 16.43 1.65 -9.22
C PHE A 209 15.67 1.17 -10.46
N THR A 210 16.41 0.91 -11.53
CA THR A 210 15.88 0.20 -12.70
C THR A 210 16.12 -1.29 -12.52
N ILE A 211 15.05 -2.09 -12.63
CA ILE A 211 15.12 -3.54 -12.53
C ILE A 211 15.36 -4.13 -13.92
N TYR A 212 16.42 -4.92 -14.04
CA TYR A 212 16.77 -5.68 -15.24
C TYR A 212 16.53 -7.16 -14.99
N LYS A 213 15.87 -7.84 -15.93
CA LYS A 213 15.79 -9.30 -15.93
C LYS A 213 17.05 -9.87 -16.57
N THR A 214 17.74 -10.75 -15.85
CA THR A 214 18.96 -11.38 -16.33
C THR A 214 18.61 -12.60 -17.18
N ILE A 215 18.92 -12.55 -18.47
CA ILE A 215 18.74 -13.68 -19.40
C ILE A 215 20.10 -14.01 -20.01
N PRO A 216 20.79 -15.08 -19.57
CA PRO A 216 22.08 -15.42 -20.12
C PRO A 216 21.90 -15.98 -21.53
N ILE A 217 22.58 -15.35 -22.50
CA ILE A 217 22.50 -15.73 -23.90
C ILE A 217 23.54 -16.83 -24.17
N PRO A 218 23.12 -18.04 -24.59
CA PRO A 218 24.06 -19.11 -24.93
C PRO A 218 24.84 -18.79 -26.21
N MET A 219 26.15 -19.00 -26.17
CA MET A 219 27.01 -19.05 -27.34
C MET A 219 27.10 -20.49 -27.86
N ILE A 220 26.67 -20.69 -29.09
CA ILE A 220 26.72 -22.00 -29.75
C ILE A 220 28.14 -22.18 -30.30
N LYS A 221 28.88 -23.18 -29.81
CA LYS A 221 30.22 -23.50 -30.33
C LYS A 221 30.14 -24.49 -31.48
N ASN A 222 29.37 -25.55 -31.29
CA ASN A 222 29.10 -26.63 -32.25
C ASN A 222 27.60 -26.96 -32.16
N ASN A 223 26.99 -27.53 -33.19
CA ASN A 223 25.54 -27.84 -33.27
C ASN A 223 24.97 -28.70 -32.10
N ASN A 224 25.80 -29.18 -31.17
CA ASN A 224 25.42 -29.95 -29.99
C ASN A 224 25.80 -29.31 -28.63
N GLN A 225 26.59 -28.23 -28.61
CA GLN A 225 27.10 -27.65 -27.37
C GLN A 225 26.91 -26.13 -27.31
N SER A 226 26.35 -25.67 -26.20
CA SER A 226 26.20 -24.26 -25.87
C SER A 226 26.97 -23.91 -24.61
N ILE A 227 27.62 -22.75 -24.65
CA ILE A 227 28.30 -22.15 -23.50
C ILE A 227 27.47 -20.97 -23.02
N THR A 228 27.10 -20.98 -21.75
CA THR A 228 26.24 -19.96 -21.15
C THR A 228 26.95 -19.36 -19.96
N MET A 229 26.85 -18.04 -19.79
CA MET A 229 27.37 -17.36 -18.61
C MET A 229 26.52 -17.72 -17.39
N LYS A 230 27.15 -18.13 -16.30
CA LYS A 230 26.45 -18.37 -15.03
C LYS A 230 26.06 -17.03 -14.42
N THR A 231 24.78 -16.87 -14.12
CA THR A 231 24.21 -15.68 -13.47
C THR A 231 23.95 -15.99 -12.01
N ASN A 232 24.18 -15.02 -11.12
CA ASN A 232 23.97 -15.22 -9.68
C ASN A 232 22.56 -14.80 -9.23
N SER A 233 21.81 -14.11 -10.09
CA SER A 233 20.48 -13.58 -9.78
C SER A 233 19.59 -13.51 -11.02
N GLU A 234 18.28 -13.70 -10.84
CA GLU A 234 17.27 -13.61 -11.90
C GLU A 234 17.00 -12.16 -12.31
N TYR A 235 17.11 -11.24 -11.35
CA TYR A 235 16.95 -9.81 -11.57
C TYR A 235 18.05 -9.02 -10.89
N VAL A 236 18.36 -7.88 -11.47
CA VAL A 236 19.31 -6.91 -10.94
C VAL A 236 18.64 -5.55 -10.92
N ALA A 237 18.57 -4.94 -9.74
CA ALA A 237 18.23 -3.54 -9.59
C ALA A 237 19.51 -2.70 -9.65
N VAL A 238 19.56 -1.70 -10.53
CA VAL A 238 20.70 -0.78 -10.68
C VAL A 238 20.21 0.65 -10.48
N ASN A 239 20.91 1.44 -9.68
CA ASN A 239 20.53 2.85 -9.51
C ASN A 239 20.79 3.64 -10.80
N VAL A 240 20.11 4.77 -10.97
CA VAL A 240 20.21 5.61 -12.19
C VAL A 240 21.67 6.00 -12.52
N ARG A 241 22.51 6.21 -11.50
CA ARG A 241 23.92 6.59 -11.67
C ARG A 241 24.85 5.41 -12.00
N LYS A 242 24.35 4.16 -11.99
CA LYS A 242 25.14 2.93 -12.17
C LYS A 242 26.33 2.86 -11.20
N GLU A 243 26.10 3.24 -9.95
CA GLU A 243 27.09 3.20 -8.86
C GLU A 243 26.77 2.10 -7.85
N THR A 244 25.50 1.73 -7.72
CA THR A 244 25.04 0.72 -6.78
C THR A 244 24.08 -0.26 -7.43
N TYR A 245 24.09 -1.50 -6.93
CA TYR A 245 23.20 -2.56 -7.38
C TYR A 245 22.65 -3.40 -6.24
N MET A 246 21.59 -4.11 -6.54
CA MET A 246 20.98 -5.11 -5.68
C MET A 246 20.57 -6.33 -6.52
N GLN A 247 20.77 -7.52 -5.98
CA GLN A 247 20.39 -8.78 -6.62
C GLN A 247 19.04 -9.25 -6.10
N LEU A 248 18.13 -9.54 -7.03
CA LEU A 248 16.73 -9.84 -6.77
C LEU A 248 16.34 -11.19 -7.40
N THR A 249 15.33 -11.80 -6.81
CA THR A 249 14.67 -13.03 -7.24
C THR A 249 13.22 -12.72 -7.60
N ASN A 250 12.53 -13.64 -8.28
CA ASN A 250 11.09 -13.50 -8.50
C ASN A 250 10.32 -13.31 -7.18
N SER A 251 10.66 -14.06 -6.13
CA SER A 251 10.01 -13.94 -4.82
C SER A 251 10.19 -12.56 -4.20
N ASP A 252 11.34 -11.91 -4.36
CA ASP A 252 11.53 -10.54 -3.85
C ASP A 252 10.56 -9.56 -4.52
N LEU A 253 10.28 -9.74 -5.81
CA LEU A 253 9.38 -8.87 -6.57
C LEU A 253 7.90 -9.14 -6.27
N GLU A 254 7.54 -10.36 -5.88
CA GLU A 254 6.17 -10.71 -5.48
C GLU A 254 5.73 -10.00 -4.19
N HIS A 255 6.68 -9.69 -3.30
CA HIS A 255 6.42 -8.94 -2.08
C HIS A 255 6.42 -7.42 -2.29
N CYS A 256 6.72 -6.94 -3.50
CA CYS A 256 6.66 -5.52 -3.82
C CYS A 256 5.22 -5.10 -4.14
N ILE A 257 4.86 -3.89 -3.73
CA ILE A 257 3.58 -3.30 -4.12
C ILE A 257 3.73 -2.69 -5.51
N LYS A 258 2.91 -3.17 -6.44
CA LYS A 258 2.87 -2.67 -7.81
C LYS A 258 1.94 -1.45 -7.90
N ILE A 259 2.53 -0.28 -8.12
CA ILE A 259 1.79 0.99 -8.20
C ILE A 259 1.30 1.22 -9.62
N GLU A 260 2.21 1.10 -10.59
CA GLU A 260 1.94 1.26 -12.02
C GLU A 260 2.40 0.02 -12.78
N PRO A 261 2.09 -0.15 -14.09
CA PRO A 261 2.47 -1.34 -14.85
C PRO A 261 3.95 -1.75 -14.76
N ARG A 262 4.85 -0.79 -14.53
CA ARG A 262 6.32 -0.98 -14.46
C ARG A 262 6.97 -0.36 -13.22
N THR A 263 6.18 0.11 -12.25
CA THR A 263 6.68 0.80 -11.06
C THR A 263 6.33 0.00 -9.82
N TYR A 264 7.35 -0.28 -9.01
CA TYR A 264 7.25 -1.12 -7.83
C TYR A 264 7.81 -0.35 -6.63
N VAL A 265 7.12 -0.44 -5.50
CA VAL A 265 7.64 -0.03 -4.21
C VAL A 265 7.88 -1.28 -3.37
N CYS A 266 9.12 -1.45 -2.94
CA CYS A 266 9.58 -2.67 -2.31
C CYS A 266 10.23 -2.36 -0.96
N SER A 267 9.82 -3.07 0.09
CA SER A 267 10.52 -3.07 1.37
C SER A 267 11.49 -4.25 1.42
N LEU A 268 12.65 -4.08 0.79
CA LEU A 268 13.64 -5.17 0.66
C LEU A 268 14.70 -5.08 1.75
N ASN A 269 14.78 -6.12 2.58
CA ASN A 269 15.87 -6.32 3.54
C ASN A 269 17.13 -6.85 2.86
N LYS A 270 17.62 -6.16 1.82
CA LYS A 270 18.80 -6.55 1.06
C LYS A 270 19.81 -5.40 0.99
N PRO A 271 21.12 -5.69 1.16
CA PRO A 271 22.12 -4.65 1.09
C PRO A 271 22.30 -4.17 -0.35
N THR A 272 22.34 -2.86 -0.54
CA THR A 272 22.84 -2.23 -1.77
C THR A 272 24.36 -2.35 -1.82
N ARG A 273 24.91 -2.83 -2.93
CA ARG A 273 26.35 -3.03 -3.12
C ARG A 273 26.92 -2.00 -4.08
N ASN A 274 28.14 -1.54 -3.83
CA ASN A 274 28.83 -0.60 -4.70
C ASN A 274 29.43 -1.32 -5.92
N MET A 275 29.27 -0.73 -7.10
CA MET A 275 29.77 -1.26 -8.38
C MET A 275 31.26 -1.00 -8.64
N ARG A 276 31.88 -0.05 -7.92
CA ARG A 276 33.31 0.30 -8.08
C ARG A 276 34.26 -0.77 -7.56
N ASN A 277 33.76 -1.81 -6.88
CA ASN A 277 34.58 -2.92 -6.43
C ASN A 277 34.86 -3.88 -7.59
N HIS A 278 36.10 -4.35 -7.75
CA HIS A 278 36.52 -5.24 -8.87
C HIS A 278 35.92 -6.67 -8.79
N GLN A 279 35.04 -6.94 -7.83
CA GLN A 279 34.36 -8.22 -7.63
C GLN A 279 32.84 -8.09 -7.82
N ILE A 280 32.41 -7.52 -8.94
CA ILE A 280 30.99 -7.52 -9.30
C ILE A 280 30.60 -8.82 -10.04
N PRO A 281 29.38 -9.35 -9.82
CA PRO A 281 28.85 -10.45 -10.61
C PRO A 281 28.78 -10.11 -12.10
N CYS A 282 28.87 -11.14 -12.94
CA CYS A 282 29.01 -10.97 -14.39
C CYS A 282 27.78 -10.36 -15.06
N GLU A 283 26.59 -10.67 -14.55
CA GLU A 283 25.36 -10.03 -15.00
C GLU A 283 25.39 -8.51 -14.79
N ILE A 284 26.05 -8.04 -13.72
CA ILE A 284 26.17 -6.61 -13.43
C ILE A 284 27.09 -5.95 -14.45
N GLY A 285 28.28 -6.53 -14.66
CA GLY A 285 29.24 -6.00 -15.63
C GLY A 285 28.69 -5.96 -17.05
N ALA A 286 27.89 -6.96 -17.43
CA ALA A 286 27.20 -6.99 -18.72
C ALA A 286 26.18 -5.84 -18.88
N ILE A 287 25.42 -5.51 -17.83
CA ILE A 287 24.43 -4.42 -17.85
C ILE A 287 25.10 -3.04 -17.83
N THR A 288 26.23 -2.91 -17.12
CA THR A 288 26.93 -1.63 -16.94
C THR A 288 28.04 -1.38 -17.95
N ASN A 289 28.27 -2.33 -18.87
CA ASN A 289 29.35 -2.30 -19.85
C ASN A 289 30.75 -2.19 -19.22
N ILE A 290 30.93 -2.84 -18.06
CA ILE A 290 32.22 -2.94 -17.38
C ILE A 290 32.87 -4.27 -17.78
N THR A 291 34.07 -4.20 -18.35
CA THR A 291 34.84 -5.40 -18.74
C THR A 291 35.31 -6.15 -17.49
N LEU A 292 34.85 -7.38 -17.33
CA LEU A 292 35.21 -8.24 -16.20
C LEU A 292 36.22 -9.30 -16.60
N SER A 293 37.23 -9.52 -15.76
CA SER A 293 38.34 -10.44 -16.04
C SER A 293 38.05 -11.90 -15.70
N LYS A 294 37.00 -12.20 -14.91
CA LYS A 294 36.72 -13.57 -14.43
C LYS A 294 35.21 -13.86 -14.34
N CYS A 295 34.61 -14.24 -15.46
CA CYS A 295 33.26 -14.78 -15.49
C CYS A 295 33.25 -16.30 -15.58
N ILE A 296 32.31 -16.92 -14.86
CA ILE A 296 32.12 -18.36 -14.85
C ILE A 296 31.14 -18.71 -15.96
N TYR A 297 31.53 -19.66 -16.80
CA TYR A 297 30.72 -20.18 -17.89
C TYR A 297 30.44 -21.66 -17.67
N THR A 298 29.24 -22.10 -18.03
CA THR A 298 28.84 -23.50 -18.00
C THR A 298 28.64 -24.00 -19.43
N SER A 299 29.12 -25.21 -19.71
CA SER A 299 28.88 -25.89 -20.97
C SER A 299 27.74 -26.89 -20.79
N GLU A 300 26.74 -26.83 -21.65
CA GLU A 300 25.60 -27.73 -21.64
C GLU A 300 25.25 -28.21 -23.06
N SER A 301 24.45 -29.28 -23.16
CA SER A 301 23.92 -29.73 -24.44
C SER A 301 23.01 -28.64 -25.00
N CYS A 302 23.23 -28.28 -26.26
CA CYS A 302 22.45 -27.22 -26.88
C CYS A 302 21.00 -27.69 -27.07
N ASN A 303 20.05 -26.92 -26.54
CA ASN A 303 18.62 -27.10 -26.76
C ASN A 303 18.01 -25.83 -27.35
N ASN A 304 17.04 -26.00 -28.26
CA ASN A 304 16.29 -24.87 -28.79
C ASN A 304 15.48 -24.23 -27.65
N LYS A 305 15.57 -22.90 -27.50
CA LYS A 305 14.90 -22.15 -26.44
C LYS A 305 14.11 -20.99 -27.04
N TRP A 306 12.93 -20.74 -26.48
CA TRP A 306 12.09 -19.59 -26.78
C TRP A 306 11.76 -18.88 -25.48
N ILE A 307 12.15 -17.62 -25.36
CA ILE A 307 11.99 -16.85 -24.14
C ILE A 307 11.17 -15.61 -24.47
N THR A 308 10.02 -15.47 -23.83
CA THR A 308 9.17 -14.28 -23.96
C THR A 308 9.88 -13.08 -23.36
N LEU A 309 9.92 -11.98 -24.10
CA LEU A 309 10.48 -10.70 -23.63
C LEU A 309 9.37 -9.80 -23.07
N GLN A 310 9.77 -8.75 -22.35
CA GLN A 310 8.81 -7.81 -21.76
C GLN A 310 8.01 -7.01 -22.79
N LYS A 311 8.55 -6.84 -24.00
CA LYS A 311 7.83 -6.20 -25.11
C LYS A 311 6.79 -7.20 -25.66
N PRO A 312 5.53 -6.80 -25.83
CA PRO A 312 4.51 -7.67 -26.43
C PRO A 312 4.98 -8.23 -27.78
N ASN A 313 4.56 -9.46 -28.10
CA ASN A 313 4.87 -10.12 -29.37
C ASN A 313 6.37 -10.17 -29.70
N THR A 314 7.22 -10.27 -28.67
CA THR A 314 8.67 -10.31 -28.84
C THR A 314 9.26 -11.52 -28.08
N TRP A 315 10.12 -12.27 -28.76
CA TRP A 315 10.76 -13.46 -28.22
C TRP A 315 12.27 -13.43 -28.48
N LEU A 316 13.06 -13.85 -27.50
CA LEU A 316 14.44 -14.27 -27.71
C LEU A 316 14.42 -15.75 -28.07
N TYR A 317 14.96 -16.10 -29.24
CA TYR A 317 15.08 -17.48 -29.67
C TYR A 317 16.54 -17.92 -29.67
N VAL A 318 16.77 -19.18 -29.34
CA VAL A 318 18.05 -19.87 -29.46
C VAL A 318 17.81 -21.12 -30.29
N CYS A 319 18.55 -21.26 -31.38
CA CYS A 319 18.43 -22.34 -32.34
C CYS A 319 19.80 -23.01 -32.51
N CYS A 320 19.92 -24.22 -31.97
CA CYS A 320 21.14 -25.04 -32.01
C CYS A 320 21.49 -25.50 -33.42
N THR A 321 20.45 -25.71 -34.21
CA THR A 321 20.46 -25.98 -35.65
C THR A 321 19.42 -25.06 -36.31
N ASP A 322 19.14 -25.25 -37.59
CA ASP A 322 18.13 -24.47 -38.30
C ASP A 322 16.73 -24.73 -37.71
N CYS A 323 16.15 -23.73 -37.04
CA CYS A 323 14.76 -23.79 -36.60
C CYS A 323 13.84 -23.40 -37.75
N GLN A 324 12.82 -24.20 -38.02
CA GLN A 324 11.76 -23.85 -38.96
C GLN A 324 10.65 -23.10 -38.22
N LEU A 325 10.45 -21.83 -38.59
CA LEU A 325 9.37 -20.99 -38.08
C LEU A 325 8.20 -21.03 -39.06
N GLN A 326 7.02 -21.42 -38.58
CA GLN A 326 5.77 -21.26 -39.31
C GLN A 326 5.06 -19.99 -38.84
N ILE A 327 4.86 -19.05 -39.75
CA ILE A 327 4.19 -17.77 -39.51
C ILE A 327 2.84 -17.82 -40.21
N ILE A 328 1.76 -17.65 -39.44
CA ILE A 328 0.38 -17.69 -39.94
C ILE A 328 -0.23 -16.30 -39.79
N CYS A 329 -0.50 -15.63 -40.91
CA CYS A 329 -1.15 -14.32 -40.97
C CYS A 329 -2.36 -14.38 -41.90
N GLU A 330 -3.56 -14.06 -41.42
CA GLU A 330 -4.79 -13.96 -42.23
C GLU A 330 -5.04 -15.18 -43.15
N GLY A 331 -4.76 -16.38 -42.64
CA GLY A 331 -4.93 -17.63 -43.40
C GLY A 331 -3.78 -17.98 -44.36
N ARG A 332 -2.75 -17.14 -44.50
CA ARG A 332 -1.52 -17.44 -45.24
C ARG A 332 -0.47 -18.00 -44.30
N MET A 333 0.09 -19.15 -44.66
CA MET A 333 1.21 -19.77 -43.96
C MET A 333 2.51 -19.50 -44.72
N THR A 334 3.50 -18.96 -44.03
CA THR A 334 4.87 -18.83 -44.55
C THR A 334 5.83 -19.57 -43.63
N THR A 335 6.84 -20.22 -44.21
CA THR A 335 7.88 -20.91 -43.44
C THR A 335 9.20 -20.19 -43.62
N LYS A 336 9.91 -19.95 -42.51
CA LYS A 336 11.22 -19.29 -42.53
C LYS A 336 12.19 -20.06 -41.64
N ALA A 337 13.36 -20.36 -42.17
CA ALA A 337 14.45 -20.90 -41.36
C ALA A 337 15.15 -19.77 -40.60
N ILE A 338 15.33 -19.94 -39.29
CA ILE A 338 16.12 -19.06 -38.44
C ILE A 338 17.27 -19.84 -37.83
N ARG A 339 18.39 -19.15 -37.60
CA ARG A 339 19.64 -19.75 -37.13
C ARG A 339 20.17 -19.04 -35.90
N SER A 340 20.93 -19.77 -35.10
CA SER A 340 21.69 -19.24 -33.98
C SER A 340 20.79 -18.55 -32.95
N THR A 341 21.21 -17.42 -32.39
CA THR A 341 20.43 -16.66 -31.40
C THR A 341 19.98 -15.32 -31.98
N GLY A 342 18.75 -14.91 -31.70
CA GLY A 342 18.24 -13.61 -32.11
C GLY A 342 16.93 -13.22 -31.41
N ILE A 343 16.46 -12.00 -31.71
CA ILE A 343 15.17 -11.50 -31.25
C ILE A 343 14.19 -11.54 -32.41
N LEU A 344 13.05 -12.18 -32.19
CA LEU A 344 11.91 -12.20 -33.10
C LEU A 344 10.85 -11.22 -32.58
N GLU A 345 10.42 -10.28 -33.41
CA GLU A 345 9.31 -9.38 -33.12
C GLU A 345 8.22 -9.57 -34.18
N ALA A 346 7.03 -9.96 -33.74
CA ALA A 346 5.86 -10.01 -34.62
C ALA A 346 5.14 -8.66 -34.59
N LYS A 347 5.15 -7.96 -35.71
CA LYS A 347 4.45 -6.70 -35.90
C LYS A 347 3.14 -6.96 -36.65
N LYS A 348 2.08 -6.27 -36.24
CA LYS A 348 0.86 -6.17 -37.03
C LYS A 348 1.12 -5.10 -38.09
N ASP A 349 0.87 -5.40 -39.36
CA ASP A 349 0.88 -4.37 -40.40
C ASP A 349 -0.21 -3.34 -40.07
N ALA A 350 0.15 -2.05 -40.16
CA ALA A 350 -0.69 -0.92 -39.76
C ALA A 350 -1.81 -0.63 -40.77
#